data_AF-A0A534KS23-F1
#
_entry.id   AF-A0A534KS23-F1
#
_cell.length_a   1.000
_cell.length_b   1.000
_cell.length_c   1.000
_cell.angle_alpha   90.00
_cell.angle_beta   90.00
_cell.angle_gamma   90.00
#
_symmetry.space_group_name_H-M   'P 1'
#
loop_
_entity.id
_entity.type
_entity.pdbx_description
1 polymer ?
#
loop_
_entity_poly.entity_id
_entity_poly.type
_entity_poly.pdbx_seq_one_letter_code
_entity_poly.pdbx_strand_id
1 'polypeptide(L)'
;MYQRVQREDVVRIPPERLGEDIDAVARELTRTTLEGKIGADKTLTLIASNIERMGEGRIVHGDGAVYQRVKYDALVFAPALQEIVEGTVVEILKFGAFVRFGPLDGLLHISQVMD
;
A
#
# COMPACT_ATOMS: atom_id res chain seq x y z
N MET A 1 -7.89 10.25 5.31
CA MET A 1 -8.43 10.54 3.95
C MET A 1 -7.71 9.78 2.81
N TYR A 2 -8.29 9.78 1.60
CA TYR A 2 -7.69 9.24 0.38
C TYR A 2 -6.81 10.28 -0.33
N GLN A 3 -5.62 9.89 -0.79
CA GLN A 3 -4.67 10.76 -1.47
C GLN A 3 -4.02 10.05 -2.66
N ARG A 4 -3.69 10.79 -3.72
CA ARG A 4 -2.84 10.29 -4.81
C ARG A 4 -1.43 10.83 -4.61
N VAL A 5 -0.46 9.94 -4.56
CA VAL A 5 0.95 10.27 -4.38
C VAL A 5 1.81 9.58 -5.44
N GLN A 6 2.93 10.19 -5.80
CA GLN A 6 3.90 9.58 -6.68
C GLN A 6 5.06 9.04 -5.85
N ARG A 7 5.44 7.79 -6.06
CA ARG A 7 6.48 7.10 -5.28
C ARG A 7 7.47 6.39 -6.19
N GLU A 8 8.63 6.12 -5.61
CA GLU A 8 9.68 5.31 -6.20
C GLU A 8 10.00 4.16 -5.25
N ASP A 9 10.14 2.95 -5.78
CA ASP A 9 10.54 1.78 -4.99
C ASP A 9 11.40 0.83 -5.83
N VAL A 10 11.99 -0.17 -5.17
CA VAL A 10 12.80 -1.20 -5.79
C VAL A 10 12.04 -2.52 -5.77
N VAL A 11 11.79 -3.06 -6.96
CA VAL A 11 11.14 -4.36 -7.13
C VAL A 11 12.19 -5.41 -7.46
N ARG A 12 12.15 -6.53 -6.73
CA ARG A 12 13.00 -7.69 -6.97
C ARG A 12 12.34 -8.60 -8.01
N ILE A 13 12.94 -8.70 -9.19
CA ILE A 13 12.53 -9.59 -10.27
C ILE A 13 13.30 -10.92 -10.13
N PRO A 14 12.64 -12.05 -9.83
CA PRO A 14 13.29 -13.34 -9.68
C PRO A 14 13.97 -13.80 -10.97
N PRO A 15 15.11 -14.53 -10.89
CA PRO A 15 15.84 -14.98 -12.08
C PRO A 15 15.01 -15.88 -13.00
N GLU A 16 14.06 -16.63 -12.45
CA GLU A 16 13.17 -17.53 -13.21
C GLU A 16 12.24 -16.77 -14.16
N ARG A 17 11.98 -15.49 -13.89
CA ARG A 17 11.08 -14.63 -14.66
C ARG A 17 11.80 -13.72 -15.66
N LEU A 18 13.13 -13.80 -15.76
CA LEU A 18 13.92 -12.93 -16.65
C LEU A 18 13.69 -13.21 -18.15
N GLY A 19 13.10 -14.35 -18.50
CA GLY A 19 12.70 -14.66 -19.88
C GLY A 19 11.34 -14.07 -20.31
N GLU A 20 10.58 -13.49 -19.37
CA GLU A 20 9.30 -12.84 -19.64
C GLU A 20 9.49 -11.36 -20.05
N ASP A 21 8.40 -10.69 -20.43
CA ASP A 21 8.41 -9.23 -20.60
C ASP A 21 8.67 -8.55 -19.25
N ILE A 22 9.88 -8.03 -19.08
CA ILE A 22 10.34 -7.34 -17.86
C ILE A 22 9.40 -6.19 -17.48
N ASP A 23 8.82 -5.47 -18.45
CA ASP A 23 7.87 -4.41 -18.15
C ASP A 23 6.60 -4.97 -17.51
N ALA A 24 6.04 -6.05 -18.07
CA ALA A 24 4.87 -6.70 -17.51
C ALA A 24 5.15 -7.26 -16.10
N VAL A 25 6.27 -7.98 -15.93
CA VAL A 25 6.69 -8.57 -14.65
C VAL A 25 6.92 -7.47 -13.60
N ALA A 26 7.61 -6.39 -13.95
CA ALA A 26 7.83 -5.28 -13.03
C ALA A 26 6.51 -4.66 -12.56
N ARG A 27 5.54 -4.43 -13.47
CA ARG A 27 4.22 -3.91 -13.11
C ARG A 27 3.46 -4.86 -12.18
N GLU A 28 3.44 -6.14 -12.51
CA GLU A 28 2.78 -7.17 -11.71
C GLU A 28 3.38 -7.24 -10.30
N LEU A 29 4.70 -7.39 -10.20
CA LEU A 29 5.40 -7.47 -8.92
C LEU A 29 5.26 -6.20 -8.09
N THR A 30 5.24 -5.02 -8.73
CA THR A 30 4.99 -3.73 -8.05
C THR A 30 3.61 -3.76 -7.37
N ARG A 31 2.56 -4.16 -8.09
CA ARG A 31 1.20 -4.24 -7.53
C ARG A 31 1.15 -5.23 -6.37
N THR A 32 1.60 -6.46 -6.60
CA THR A 32 1.59 -7.53 -5.59
C THR A 32 2.40 -7.18 -4.34
N THR A 33 3.52 -6.46 -4.51
CA THR A 33 4.40 -6.13 -3.40
C THR A 33 3.89 -4.95 -2.60
N LEU A 34 3.16 -4.01 -3.20
CA LEU A 34 2.86 -2.71 -2.58
C LEU A 34 1.40 -2.54 -2.21
N GLU A 35 0.46 -3.08 -2.99
CA GLU A 35 -0.96 -2.99 -2.69
C GLU A 35 -1.28 -3.74 -1.38
N GLY A 36 -2.09 -3.12 -0.52
CA GLY A 36 -2.43 -3.63 0.81
C GLY A 36 -1.37 -3.43 1.88
N LYS A 37 -0.20 -2.83 1.57
CA LYS A 37 0.84 -2.56 2.58
C LYS A 37 0.74 -1.17 3.19
N ILE A 38 1.07 -1.11 4.47
CA ILE A 38 1.23 0.14 5.23
C ILE A 38 2.69 0.59 5.12
N GLY A 39 2.91 1.79 4.58
CA GLY A 39 4.23 2.41 4.48
C GLY A 39 4.75 2.94 5.82
N ALA A 40 6.03 3.32 5.85
CA ALA A 40 6.65 3.95 7.02
C ALA A 40 6.00 5.30 7.40
N ASP A 41 5.35 5.95 6.43
CA ASP A 41 4.54 7.15 6.60
C ASP A 41 3.13 6.88 7.15
N LYS A 42 2.84 5.64 7.58
CA LYS A 42 1.56 5.17 8.12
C LYS A 42 0.40 5.28 7.14
N THR A 43 0.68 5.29 5.84
CA THR A 43 -0.34 5.26 4.78
C THR A 43 -0.53 3.86 4.25
N LEU A 44 -1.77 3.44 4.04
CA LEU A 44 -2.10 2.17 3.39
C LEU A 44 -2.16 2.38 1.87
N THR A 45 -1.35 1.64 1.12
CA THR A 45 -1.42 1.67 -0.36
C THR A 45 -2.57 0.81 -0.84
N LEU A 46 -3.49 1.40 -1.60
CA LEU A 46 -4.66 0.71 -2.13
C LEU A 46 -4.42 0.21 -3.54
N ILE A 47 -3.94 1.08 -4.42
CA ILE A 47 -3.74 0.78 -5.84
C ILE A 47 -2.43 1.40 -6.30
N ALA A 48 -1.64 0.63 -7.06
CA ALA A 48 -0.47 1.10 -7.79
C ALA A 48 -0.76 1.17 -9.30
N SER A 49 -0.58 2.35 -9.88
CA SER A 49 -0.89 2.69 -11.27
C SER A 49 0.26 3.45 -11.92
N ASN A 50 0.24 3.59 -13.25
CA ASN A 50 1.29 4.30 -14.03
C ASN A 50 2.71 3.86 -13.65
N ILE A 51 2.92 2.55 -13.61
CA ILE A 51 4.19 1.97 -13.17
C ILE A 51 5.18 1.97 -14.34
N GLU A 52 6.31 2.63 -14.12
CA GLU A 52 7.37 2.87 -15.10
C GLU A 52 8.73 2.46 -14.52
N ARG A 53 9.57 1.80 -15.31
CA ARG A 53 10.94 1.46 -14.89
C ARG A 53 11.83 2.69 -14.93
N MET A 54 12.68 2.83 -13.91
CA MET A 54 13.66 3.91 -13.82
C MET A 54 15.08 3.39 -14.01
N GLY A 55 15.63 3.64 -15.20
CA GLY A 55 16.98 3.25 -15.56
C GLY A 55 17.19 1.73 -15.53
N GLU A 56 18.45 1.32 -15.45
CA GLU A 56 18.84 -0.09 -15.49
C GLU A 56 18.64 -0.79 -14.14
N GLY A 57 18.15 -2.03 -14.20
CA GLY A 57 18.11 -2.93 -13.05
C GLY A 57 19.51 -3.42 -12.68
N ARG A 58 19.71 -3.75 -11.40
CA ARG A 58 21.00 -4.22 -10.88
C ARG A 58 20.88 -5.66 -10.41
N ILE A 59 21.84 -6.50 -10.79
CA ILE A 59 21.91 -7.88 -10.30
C ILE A 59 22.67 -7.87 -8.97
N VAL A 60 22.08 -8.50 -7.95
CA VAL A 60 22.73 -8.68 -6.65
C VAL A 60 23.42 -10.05 -6.62
N HIS A 61 24.74 -10.03 -6.38
CA HIS A 61 25.54 -11.25 -6.27
C HIS A 61 25.00 -12.13 -5.12
N GLY A 62 24.86 -13.43 -5.38
CA GLY A 62 24.33 -14.41 -4.43
C GLY A 62 22.82 -14.61 -4.48
N ASP A 63 22.05 -13.62 -4.95
CA ASP A 63 20.59 -13.72 -5.10
C ASP A 63 20.18 -14.03 -6.55
N GLY A 64 20.96 -13.55 -7.53
CA GLY A 64 20.68 -13.77 -8.97
C GLY A 64 19.48 -13.00 -9.51
N ALA A 65 18.72 -12.32 -8.64
CA ALA A 65 17.59 -11.48 -9.00
C ALA A 65 18.03 -10.11 -9.55
N VAL A 66 17.17 -9.53 -10.37
CA VAL A 66 17.31 -8.15 -10.86
C VAL A 66 16.50 -7.22 -9.97
N TYR A 67 17.18 -6.26 -9.36
CA TYR A 67 16.56 -5.20 -8.58
C TYR A 67 16.32 -4.00 -9.50
N GLN A 68 15.05 -3.79 -9.84
CA GLN A 68 14.60 -2.74 -10.75
C GLN A 68 13.96 -1.61 -9.95
N ARG A 69 14.46 -0.39 -10.11
CA ARG A 69 13.76 0.81 -9.62
C ARG A 69 12.53 1.07 -10.48
N VAL A 70 11.41 1.35 -9.84
CA VAL A 70 10.15 1.69 -10.50
C VAL A 70 9.60 2.98 -9.91
N LYS A 71 9.00 3.79 -10.77
CA LYS A 71 8.20 4.95 -10.43
C LYS A 71 6.74 4.60 -10.63
N TYR A 72 5.87 4.98 -9.71
CA TYR A 72 4.45 4.67 -9.82
C TYR A 72 3.60 5.70 -9.10
N ASP A 73 2.35 5.82 -9.54
CA ASP A 73 1.32 6.58 -8.86
C ASP A 73 0.53 5.65 -7.93
N ALA A 74 0.45 6.03 -6.67
CA ALA A 74 -0.25 5.28 -5.64
C ALA A 74 -1.51 6.03 -5.18
N LEU A 75 -2.65 5.34 -5.18
CA LEU A 75 -3.79 5.74 -4.36
C LEU A 75 -3.56 5.21 -2.95
N VAL A 76 -3.44 6.10 -1.98
CA VAL A 76 -3.17 5.74 -0.59
C VAL A 76 -4.32 6.19 0.32
N PHE A 77 -4.54 5.43 1.37
CA PHE A 77 -5.39 5.80 2.49
C PHE A 77 -4.52 6.28 3.65
N ALA A 78 -4.62 7.56 3.96
CA ALA A 78 -3.80 8.29 4.91
C ALA A 78 -4.70 9.00 5.93
N PRO A 79 -5.12 8.33 7.01
CA PRO A 79 -5.88 8.96 8.08
C PRO A 79 -5.01 9.94 8.87
N ALA A 80 -5.56 11.09 9.23
CA ALA A 80 -4.89 12.11 10.03
C ALA A 80 -5.46 12.16 11.46
N LEU A 81 -4.62 12.58 12.41
CA LEU A 81 -5.07 12.78 13.78
C LEU A 81 -6.10 13.92 13.82
N GLN A 82 -7.18 13.74 14.60
CA GLN A 82 -8.31 14.69 14.71
C GLN A 82 -9.09 14.91 13.40
N GLU A 83 -8.92 14.04 12.41
CA GLU A 83 -9.72 14.08 11.18
C GLU A 83 -11.17 13.67 11.47
N ILE A 84 -12.14 14.46 10.96
CA ILE A 84 -13.55 14.12 11.00
C ILE A 84 -13.85 13.23 9.79
N VAL A 85 -14.36 12.03 10.04
CA VAL A 85 -14.70 11.05 9.00
C VAL A 85 -16.08 10.48 9.23
N GLU A 86 -16.75 10.13 8.14
CA GLU A 86 -17.95 9.31 8.17
C GLU A 86 -17.56 7.83 8.10
N GLY A 87 -18.33 6.98 8.75
CA GLY A 87 -18.09 5.54 8.74
C GLY A 87 -19.33 4.75 9.13
N THR A 88 -19.29 3.46 8.83
CA THR A 88 -20.39 2.52 9.11
C THR A 88 -20.03 1.67 10.31
N VAL A 89 -20.92 1.60 11.31
CA VAL A 89 -20.76 0.67 12.45
C VAL A 89 -20.84 -0.76 11.92
N VAL A 90 -19.77 -1.54 12.10
CA VAL A 90 -19.67 -2.93 11.62
C VAL A 90 -19.81 -3.95 12.74
N GLU A 91 -19.44 -3.58 13.97
CA GLU A 91 -19.52 -4.48 15.13
C GLU A 91 -19.68 -3.67 16.42
N ILE A 92 -20.43 -4.20 17.38
CA ILE A 92 -20.60 -3.61 18.72
C ILE A 92 -20.22 -4.67 19.76
N LEU A 93 -19.28 -4.32 20.64
CA LEU A 93 -18.81 -5.15 21.73
C LEU A 93 -18.99 -4.43 23.07
N LYS A 94 -18.79 -5.16 24.18
CA LYS A 94 -18.94 -4.60 25.54
C LYS A 94 -18.04 -3.40 25.84
N PHE A 95 -16.89 -3.29 25.16
CA PHE A 95 -15.89 -2.24 25.39
C PHE A 95 -15.91 -1.14 24.32
N GLY A 96 -16.77 -1.21 23.31
CA GLY A 96 -16.78 -0.22 22.25
C GLY A 96 -17.48 -0.66 20.97
N ALA A 97 -17.43 0.21 19.96
CA ALA A 97 -17.95 -0.05 18.63
C ALA A 97 -16.83 0.01 17.59
N PHE A 98 -16.82 -0.93 16.65
CA PHE A 98 -15.97 -0.87 15.48
C PHE A 98 -16.70 -0.16 14.35
N VAL A 99 -16.07 0.88 13.81
CA VAL A 99 -16.58 1.70 12.71
C VAL A 99 -15.64 1.56 11.53
N ARG A 100 -16.16 1.12 10.39
CA ARG A 100 -15.43 1.07 9.13
C ARG A 100 -15.43 2.44 8.48
N PHE A 101 -14.25 2.99 8.17
CA PHE A 101 -14.10 4.28 7.50
C PHE A 101 -13.13 4.14 6.32
N GLY A 102 -13.59 3.48 5.27
CA GLY A 102 -12.79 3.13 4.10
C GLY A 102 -12.20 1.71 4.21
N PRO A 103 -10.88 1.52 4.01
CA PRO A 103 -10.25 0.20 4.01
C PRO A 103 -9.86 -0.30 5.42
N LEU A 104 -10.04 0.53 6.45
CA LEU A 104 -9.70 0.24 7.84
C LEU A 104 -10.92 0.35 8.75
N ASP A 105 -10.86 -0.36 9.87
CA ASP A 105 -11.84 -0.31 10.95
C ASP A 105 -11.22 0.40 12.16
N GLY A 106 -11.98 1.29 12.80
CA GLY A 106 -11.57 2.06 13.97
C GLY A 106 -12.36 1.65 15.19
N LEU A 107 -11.70 1.64 16.34
CA LEU A 107 -12.35 1.36 17.61
C LEU A 107 -12.76 2.67 18.30
N LEU A 108 -14.07 2.84 18.49
CA LEU A 108 -14.61 3.81 19.43
C LEU A 108 -14.75 3.11 20.78
N HIS A 109 -13.87 3.44 21.73
CA HIS A 109 -13.97 2.92 23.09
C HIS A 109 -15.25 3.44 23.76
N ILE A 110 -15.93 2.62 24.56
CA ILE A 110 -17.25 2.93 25.15
C ILE A 110 -17.26 4.27 25.92
N SER A 111 -16.17 4.60 26.60
CA SER A 111 -16.02 5.84 27.36
C SER A 111 -15.87 7.10 26.49
N GLN A 112 -15.88 6.97 25.17
CA GLN A 112 -15.76 8.07 24.21
C GLN A 112 -17.03 8.24 23.36
N VAL A 113 -18.06 7.42 23.58
CA VAL A 113 -19.28 7.41 22.74
C VAL A 113 -20.36 8.32 23.31
N MET A 114 -20.58 8.28 24.64
CA MET A 114 -21.58 9.08 25.34
C MET A 114 -21.06 9.46 26.73
N ASP A 115 -21.54 10.59 27.25
CA ASP A 115 -21.35 11.05 28.64
C ASP A 115 -22.18 10.21 29.63
#